data_AF-A0A383B745-F1
#
_entry.id   AF-A0A383B745-F1
#
_cell.length_a   1.000
_cell.length_b   1.000
_cell.length_c   1.000
_cell.angle_alpha   90.00
_cell.angle_beta   90.00
_cell.angle_gamma   90.00
#
_symmetry.space_group_name_H-M   'P 1'
#
loop_
_entity.id
_entity.type
_entity.pdbx_description
1 polymer ?
#
loop_
_entity_poly.entity_id
_entity_poly.type
_entity_poly.pdbx_seq_one_letter_code
_entity_poly.pdbx_strand_id
1 'polypeptide(L)' 'METNMKLLIVVAVFLVFNSCVEEPTPPNIIYILADDLGYGEIGAYGQEIIETPNIDALAKNGMLFTQHYSGSP' A
#
# COMPACT_ATOMS: atom_id res chain seq x y z
N MET A 1 -15.26 12.06 -49.32
CA MET A 1 -14.13 12.80 -48.71
C MET A 1 -14.39 13.08 -47.24
N GLU A 2 -15.58 13.58 -46.86
CA GLU A 2 -15.95 13.85 -45.46
C GLU A 2 -15.92 12.64 -44.51
N THR A 3 -16.35 11.46 -44.96
CA THR A 3 -16.39 10.25 -44.12
C THR A 3 -14.98 9.79 -43.70
N ASN A 4 -14.00 9.92 -44.59
CA ASN A 4 -12.59 9.59 -44.31
C ASN A 4 -11.97 10.59 -43.33
N MET A 5 -12.38 11.87 -43.39
CA MET A 5 -11.93 12.92 -42.47
C MET A 5 -12.46 12.70 -41.05
N LYS A 6 -13.75 12.33 -40.91
CA LYS A 6 -14.35 12.00 -39.60
C LYS A 6 -13.71 10.77 -38.97
N LEU A 7 -13.44 9.74 -39.78
CA LEU A 7 -12.77 8.52 -39.31
C LEU A 7 -11.35 8.81 -38.78
N LEU A 8 -10.59 9.67 -39.47
CA LEU A 8 -9.26 10.13 -39.04
C LEU A 8 -9.31 10.86 -37.69
N ILE A 9 -10.31 11.72 -37.49
CA ILE A 9 -10.49 12.44 -36.22
C ILE A 9 -10.81 11.46 -35.08
N VAL A 10 -11.68 10.48 -35.31
CA VAL A 10 -12.02 9.47 -34.29
C VAL A 10 -10.81 8.65 -33.91
N VAL A 11 -10.00 8.22 -34.88
CA VAL A 11 -8.76 7.47 -34.63
C VAL A 11 -7.74 8.33 -33.88
N ALA A 12 -7.56 9.59 -34.27
CA ALA A 12 -6.65 10.50 -33.59
C ALA A 12 -7.07 10.76 -32.13
N VAL A 13 -8.37 10.98 -31.89
CA VAL A 13 -8.92 11.15 -30.54
C VAL A 13 -8.71 9.89 -29.71
N PHE A 14 -8.95 8.71 -30.28
CA PHE A 14 -8.74 7.44 -29.59
C PHE A 14 -7.26 7.22 -29.20
N LEU A 15 -6.32 7.60 -30.07
CA LEU A 15 -4.89 7.52 -29.78
C LEU A 15 -4.46 8.50 -28.68
N VAL A 16 -5.00 9.72 -28.67
CA VAL A 16 -4.72 10.70 -27.60
C VAL A 16 -5.19 10.21 -26.23
N PHE A 17 -6.36 9.56 -26.15
CA PHE A 17 -6.86 8.99 -24.89
C PHE A 17 -5.99 7.87 -24.32
N ASN A 18 -5.25 7.13 -25.15
CA ASN A 18 -4.39 6.04 -24.71
C ASN A 18 -2.93 6.47 -24.45
N SER A 19 -2.57 7.73 -24.71
CA SER A 19 -1.18 8.18 -24.66
C SER A 19 -0.70 8.59 -23.27
N CYS A 20 -1.57 8.64 -22.27
CA CYS A 20 -1.22 9.02 -20.90
C CYS A 20 -1.37 7.80 -19.98
N VAL A 21 -0.30 7.02 -19.88
CA VAL A 21 -0.13 6.03 -18.83
C VAL A 21 1.00 6.56 -17.95
N GLU A 22 0.67 6.96 -16.74
CA GLU A 22 1.66 7.27 -15.72
C GLU A 22 2.31 5.95 -15.28
N GLU A 23 3.63 5.83 -15.47
CA GLU A 23 4.37 4.67 -14.98
C GLU A 23 4.25 4.63 -13.45
N PRO A 24 3.65 3.58 -12.86
CA PRO A 24 3.45 3.55 -11.43
C PRO A 24 4.81 3.56 -10.73
N THR A 25 5.05 4.60 -9.92
CA THR A 25 6.26 4.67 -9.12
C THR A 25 6.22 3.56 -8.08
N PRO A 26 7.29 2.74 -7.93
CA PRO A 26 7.32 1.72 -6.90
C PRO A 26 7.22 2.36 -5.52
N PRO A 27 6.54 1.71 -4.55
CA PRO A 27 6.44 2.24 -3.20
C PRO A 27 7.81 2.19 -2.51
N ASN A 28 8.04 3.13 -1.61
CA ASN A 28 9.14 3.01 -0.65
C ASN A 28 8.76 1.98 0.42
N ILE A 29 9.67 1.05 0.71
CA ILE A 29 9.46 0.02 1.73
C ILE A 29 10.35 0.35 2.93
N ILE A 30 9.73 0.53 4.10
CA ILE A 30 10.43 0.70 5.37
C ILE A 30 10.20 -0.57 6.19
N TYR A 31 11.28 -1.27 6.52
CA TYR A 31 11.24 -2.46 7.38
C TYR A 31 11.76 -2.09 8.77
N ILE A 32 10.88 -2.18 9.77
CA ILE A 32 11.20 -1.93 11.17
C ILE A 32 11.25 -3.27 11.88
N LEU A 33 12.39 -3.59 12.48
CA LEU A 33 12.60 -4.79 13.29
C LEU A 33 12.96 -4.35 14.71
N ALA A 34 12.24 -4.87 15.69
CA ALA A 34 12.54 -4.70 17.11
C ALA A 34 13.10 -6.02 17.65
N ASP A 35 14.20 -5.93 18.39
CA ASP A 35 14.81 -7.08 19.08
C ASP A 35 14.07 -7.35 20.39
N ASP A 36 13.88 -8.63 20.73
CA ASP A 36 13.22 -9.09 21.97
C ASP A 36 11.83 -8.49 22.29
N LEU A 37 11.09 -8.02 21.28
CA LEU A 37 9.73 -7.49 21.47
C LEU A 37 8.69 -8.63 21.56
N GLY A 38 8.05 -8.77 22.71
CA GLY A 38 7.01 -9.76 22.97
C GLY A 38 5.64 -9.40 22.38
N TYR A 39 4.87 -10.41 22.00
CA TYR A 39 3.49 -10.22 21.47
C TYR A 39 2.57 -9.45 22.43
N GLY A 40 2.71 -9.69 23.74
CA GLY A 40 1.90 -9.04 24.79
C GLY A 40 2.38 -7.66 25.22
N GLU A 41 3.33 -7.05 24.51
CA GLU A 41 3.91 -5.74 24.87
C GLU A 41 3.34 -4.58 24.04
N ILE A 42 2.53 -4.87 23.03
CA ILE A 42 1.95 -3.87 22.12
C ILE A 42 0.44 -3.71 22.37
N GLY A 43 -0.01 -2.46 22.47
CA GLY A 43 -1.41 -2.09 22.71
C GLY A 43 -2.38 -2.69 21.69
N ALA A 44 -2.02 -2.70 20.40
CA ALA A 44 -2.80 -3.33 19.34
C ALA A 44 -3.08 -4.83 19.53
N TYR A 45 -2.33 -5.52 20.40
CA TYR A 45 -2.57 -6.93 20.78
C TYR A 45 -3.27 -7.09 22.14
N GLY A 46 -3.69 -5.99 22.78
CA GLY A 46 -4.49 -6.00 24.02
C GLY A 46 -3.74 -5.69 25.30
N GLN A 47 -2.48 -5.23 25.22
CA GLN A 47 -1.76 -4.67 26.37
C GLN A 47 -2.37 -3.33 26.80
N GLU A 48 -2.46 -3.06 28.11
CA GLU A 48 -3.04 -1.83 28.68
C GLU A 48 -2.04 -0.97 29.46
N ILE A 49 -0.87 -1.50 29.84
CA ILE A 49 0.10 -0.80 30.69
C ILE A 49 1.10 0.04 29.88
N ILE A 50 1.63 -0.51 28.79
CA ILE A 50 2.64 0.15 27.96
C ILE A 50 1.91 0.85 26.81
N GLU A 51 2.05 2.17 26.74
CA GLU A 51 1.44 2.95 25.65
C GLU A 51 2.28 2.84 24.37
N THR A 52 1.66 2.36 23.29
CA THR A 52 2.30 2.22 21.97
C THR A 52 1.57 2.99 20.87
N PRO A 53 1.27 4.29 21.05
CA PRO A 53 0.28 5.01 20.23
C PRO A 53 0.62 5.05 18.74
N ASN A 54 1.91 5.10 18.38
CA ASN A 54 2.35 5.10 16.98
C ASN A 54 2.20 3.71 16.33
N ILE A 55 2.48 2.63 17.07
CA ILE A 55 2.31 1.26 16.58
C ILE A 55 0.82 0.94 16.46
N ASP A 56 0.02 1.39 17.43
CA ASP A 56 -1.43 1.22 17.42
C ASP A 56 -2.06 1.97 16.24
N ALA A 57 -1.58 3.18 15.94
CA ALA A 57 -1.99 3.93 14.75
C ALA A 57 -1.61 3.21 13.45
N LEU A 58 -0.42 2.58 13.37
CA LEU A 58 -0.03 1.77 12.21
C LEU A 58 -0.95 0.56 12.04
N ALA A 59 -1.25 -0.16 13.12
CA ALA A 59 -2.17 -1.31 13.10
C ALA A 59 -3.58 -0.90 12.65
N LYS A 60 -4.11 0.22 13.17
CA LYS A 60 -5.44 0.74 12.82
C LYS A 60 -5.56 1.16 11.36
N ASN A 61 -4.50 1.74 10.78
CA ASN A 61 -4.49 2.21 9.40
C ASN A 61 -3.96 1.17 8.40
N GLY A 62 -3.64 -0.04 8.88
CA GLY A 62 -3.01 -1.07 8.09
C GLY A 62 -3.62 -2.44 8.34
N MET A 63 -2.74 -3.43 8.50
CA MET A 63 -3.11 -4.81 8.76
C MET A 63 -2.38 -5.30 10.01
N LEU A 64 -3.09 -6.11 10.82
CA LEU A 64 -2.55 -6.74 12.02
C LEU A 64 -2.46 -8.26 11.79
N PHE A 65 -1.30 -8.85 12.08
CA PHE A 65 -1.11 -10.29 12.01
C PHE A 65 -1.12 -10.89 13.41
N THR A 66 -2.19 -11.60 13.78
CA THR A 66 -2.32 -12.22 15.10
C THR A 66 -1.64 -13.58 15.23
N GLN A 67 -1.19 -14.16 14.11
CA GLN A 67 -0.57 -15.49 14.04
C GLN A 67 0.78 -15.45 13.28
N HIS A 68 1.65 -14.51 13.66
CA HIS A 68 3.01 -14.38 13.10
C HIS A 68 4.04 -15.02 14.04
N TYR A 69 4.79 -16.02 13.54
CA TYR A 69 5.78 -16.77 14.30
C TYR A 69 7.18 -16.59 13.71
N SER A 70 8.19 -16.52 14.57
CA SER A 70 9.59 -16.66 14.16
C SER A 70 9.91 -18.12 13.83
N GLY A 71 10.83 -18.34 12.89
CA GLY A 71 11.31 -19.69 12.53
C GLY A 71 12.22 -20.33 13.59
N SER A 72 12.80 -19.52 14.48
CA SER A 72 13.62 -19.91 15.63
C SER A 72 13.46 -18.86 16.72
N PRO A 73 13.50 -19.22 18.00
CA PRO A 73 13.76 -18.24 19.06
C PRO A 73 15.11 -17.56 18.83
#